data_AF-A0A9N9JS71-F1
#
_entry.id   AF-A0A9N9JS71-F1
#
_cell.length_a   1.000
_cell.length_b   1.000
_cell.length_c   1.000
_cell.angle_alpha   90.00
_cell.angle_beta   90.00
_cell.angle_gamma   90.00
#
_symmetry.space_group_name_H-M   'P 1'
#
loop_
_entity.id
_entity.type
_entity.pdbx_description
1 polymer ?
#
loop_
_entity_poly.entity_id
_entity_poly.type
_entity_poly.pdbx_seq_one_letter_code
_entity_poly.pdbx_strand_id
1 'polypeptide(L)'
;ILYGHKHGDSLATIAKNIKCSKTTVHDTLKRYAQTGSTMPRKCLGPKAIFNESALEELRKMVTQDTKYCRLSLKEIQDLWKKEKNQKVSISTICHALKKCGPIVPIHSTINGEVYTKLIRRHAISAIC
;
A
#
# COMPACT_ATOMS: atom_id res chain seq x y z
N ILE A 1 -7.27 -16.29 27.74
CA ILE A 1 -8.68 -15.95 27.41
C ILE A 1 -9.38 -17.14 26.75
N LEU A 2 -8.98 -17.56 25.55
CA LEU A 2 -9.64 -18.68 24.85
C LEU A 2 -9.60 -20.00 25.61
N TYR A 3 -8.46 -20.31 26.24
CA TYR A 3 -8.30 -21.49 27.07
C TYR A 3 -9.36 -21.53 28.18
N GLY A 4 -9.42 -20.51 29.04
CA GLY A 4 -10.42 -20.45 30.12
C GLY A 4 -11.86 -20.49 29.59
N HIS A 5 -12.15 -19.84 28.46
CA HIS A 5 -13.48 -19.91 27.85
C HIS A 5 -13.86 -21.34 27.39
N LYS A 6 -12.90 -22.09 26.81
CA LYS A 6 -13.10 -23.50 26.43
C LYS A 6 -13.31 -24.41 27.64
N HIS A 7 -12.74 -24.06 28.79
CA HIS A 7 -12.93 -24.77 30.05
C HIS A 7 -14.22 -24.38 30.80
N GLY A 8 -15.03 -23.47 30.25
CA GLY A 8 -16.29 -23.03 30.86
C GLY A 8 -16.10 -21.96 31.94
N ASP A 9 -14.91 -21.35 32.05
CA ASP A 9 -14.68 -20.28 33.00
C ASP A 9 -15.55 -19.06 32.71
N SER A 10 -16.06 -18.44 33.76
CA SER A 10 -16.76 -17.17 33.63
C SER A 10 -15.83 -16.06 33.12
N LEU A 11 -16.38 -15.09 32.38
CA LEU A 11 -15.60 -13.94 31.89
C LEU A 11 -14.91 -13.16 33.01
N ALA A 12 -15.54 -13.08 34.19
CA ALA A 12 -14.98 -12.40 35.36
C ALA A 12 -13.77 -13.16 35.95
N THR A 13 -13.85 -14.49 36.01
CA THR A 13 -12.75 -15.36 36.45
C THR A 13 -11.55 -15.22 35.51
N ILE A 14 -11.79 -15.27 34.20
CA ILE A 14 -10.75 -15.09 33.18
C ILE A 14 -10.10 -13.71 33.30
N ALA A 15 -10.90 -12.66 33.46
CA ALA A 15 -10.44 -11.28 33.61
C ALA A 15 -9.56 -11.11 34.86
N LYS A 16 -9.98 -11.67 36.00
CA LYS A 16 -9.22 -11.63 37.26
C LYS A 16 -7.88 -12.37 37.14
N ASN A 17 -7.88 -13.55 36.53
CA ASN A 17 -6.68 -14.37 36.36
C ASN A 17 -5.64 -13.69 35.43
N ILE A 18 -6.11 -13.04 34.36
CA ILE A 18 -5.26 -12.37 33.36
C ILE A 18 -4.97 -10.91 33.74
N LYS A 19 -5.59 -10.42 34.83
CA LYS A 19 -5.52 -9.02 35.29
C LYS A 19 -5.88 -8.01 34.20
N CYS A 20 -6.95 -8.31 33.46
CA CYS A 20 -7.50 -7.42 32.44
C CYS A 20 -8.97 -7.09 32.72
N SER A 21 -9.55 -6.13 32.00
CA SER A 21 -10.97 -5.81 32.17
C SER A 21 -11.86 -6.90 31.58
N LYS A 22 -13.05 -7.07 32.17
CA LYS A 22 -14.08 -8.00 31.67
C LYS A 22 -14.48 -7.68 30.22
N THR A 23 -14.52 -6.40 29.86
CA THR A 23 -14.82 -5.94 28.49
C THR A 23 -13.76 -6.38 27.49
N THR A 24 -12.47 -6.30 27.84
CA THR A 24 -11.38 -6.81 26.98
C THR A 24 -11.52 -8.31 26.72
N VAL A 25 -11.88 -9.10 27.74
CA VAL A 25 -12.15 -10.54 27.57
C VAL A 25 -13.30 -10.77 26.58
N HIS A 26 -14.42 -10.09 26.79
CA HIS A 26 -15.60 -10.17 25.93
C HIS A 26 -15.28 -9.80 24.48
N ASP A 27 -14.63 -8.66 24.24
CA ASP A 27 -14.31 -8.17 22.91
C ASP A 27 -13.32 -9.07 22.18
N THR A 28 -12.40 -9.70 22.92
CA THR A 28 -11.47 -10.68 22.37
C THR A 28 -12.21 -11.95 21.92
N LEU A 29 -13.13 -12.47 22.73
CA LEU A 29 -13.94 -13.63 22.37
C LEU A 29 -14.88 -13.33 21.20
N LYS A 30 -15.52 -12.16 21.21
CA LYS A 30 -16.38 -11.70 20.10
C LYS A 30 -15.59 -11.60 18.79
N ARG A 31 -14.40 -11.00 18.82
CA ARG A 31 -13.51 -10.91 17.65
C ARG A 31 -13.07 -12.30 17.17
N TYR A 32 -12.73 -13.19 18.09
CA TYR A 32 -12.35 -14.56 17.74
C TYR A 32 -13.52 -15.33 17.10
N ALA A 33 -14.75 -15.19 17.60
CA ALA A 33 -15.93 -15.79 17.00
C ALA A 33 -16.20 -15.28 15.57
N GLN A 34 -15.91 -14.00 15.31
CA GLN A 34 -16.13 -13.37 14.00
C GLN A 34 -15.01 -13.64 12.98
N THR A 35 -13.75 -13.66 13.42
CA THR A 35 -12.57 -13.69 12.52
C THR A 35 -11.81 -15.01 12.60
N GLY A 36 -12.05 -15.85 13.61
CA GLY A 36 -11.26 -17.06 13.89
C GLY A 36 -9.83 -16.78 14.35
N SER A 37 -9.47 -15.51 14.55
CA SER A 37 -8.11 -15.07 14.88
C SER A 37 -8.06 -14.38 16.23
N THR A 38 -7.00 -14.67 16.99
CA THR A 38 -6.67 -13.97 18.23
C THR A 38 -5.97 -12.64 17.99
N MET A 39 -5.47 -12.44 16.77
CA MET A 39 -4.71 -11.24 16.44
C MET A 39 -5.64 -10.02 16.39
N PRO A 40 -5.22 -8.88 16.95
CA PRO A 40 -5.95 -7.64 16.76
C PRO A 40 -5.95 -7.23 15.30
N ARG A 41 -7.04 -6.58 14.89
CA ARG A 41 -7.09 -5.93 13.59
C ARG A 41 -5.99 -4.88 13.53
N LYS A 42 -5.23 -4.85 12.44
CA LYS A 42 -4.26 -3.78 12.18
C LYS A 42 -4.98 -2.43 12.20
N CYS A 43 -4.47 -1.48 12.97
CA CYS A 43 -4.91 -0.09 12.89
C CYS A 43 -4.54 0.44 11.50
N LEU A 44 -5.54 0.57 10.63
CA LEU A 44 -5.34 1.17 9.32
C LEU A 44 -5.40 2.69 9.49
N GLY A 45 -4.37 3.38 9.00
CA GLY A 45 -4.38 4.83 8.91
C GLY A 45 -5.39 5.33 7.87
N PRO A 46 -5.39 6.66 7.61
CA PRO A 46 -6.22 7.26 6.58
C PRO A 46 -6.03 6.56 5.22
N LYS A 47 -7.12 6.49 4.44
CA LYS A 47 -7.05 5.95 3.07
C LYS A 47 -6.11 6.80 2.23
N ALA A 48 -5.31 6.14 1.40
CA ALA A 48 -4.43 6.83 0.46
C ALA A 48 -5.25 7.67 -0.53
N ILE A 49 -4.74 8.86 -0.86
CA ILE A 49 -5.36 9.79 -1.83
C ILE A 49 -5.37 9.18 -3.24
N PHE A 50 -4.31 8.45 -3.59
CA PHE A 50 -4.23 7.69 -4.83
C PHE A 50 -4.64 6.23 -4.58
N ASN A 51 -5.66 5.78 -5.30
CA ASN A 51 -5.96 4.36 -5.46
C ASN A 51 -5.00 3.72 -6.49
N GLU A 52 -4.99 2.39 -6.59
CA GLU A 52 -4.10 1.68 -7.52
C GLU A 52 -4.33 2.09 -8.98
N SER A 53 -5.59 2.28 -9.38
CA SER A 53 -5.94 2.76 -10.72
C SER A 53 -5.36 4.15 -11.02
N ALA A 54 -5.49 5.12 -10.11
CA ALA A 54 -4.92 6.45 -10.30
C ALA A 54 -3.38 6.43 -10.31
N LEU A 55 -2.75 5.50 -9.58
CA LEU A 55 -1.30 5.31 -9.65
C LEU A 55 -0.87 4.82 -11.05
N GLU A 56 -1.62 3.90 -11.65
CA GLU A 56 -1.34 3.44 -13.00
C GLU A 56 -1.56 4.53 -14.05
N GLU A 57 -2.61 5.34 -13.91
CA GLU A 57 -2.85 6.48 -14.79
C GLU A 57 -1.72 7.51 -14.69
N LEU A 58 -1.31 7.85 -13.46
CA LEU A 58 -0.18 8.74 -13.21
C LEU A 58 1.10 8.18 -13.84
N ARG A 59 1.33 6.87 -13.70
CA ARG A 59 2.48 6.19 -14.29
C ARG A 59 2.43 6.25 -15.82
N LYS A 60 1.28 5.99 -16.44
CA LYS A 60 1.10 6.06 -17.89
C LYS A 60 1.37 7.47 -18.39
N MET A 61 0.79 8.49 -17.76
CA MET A 61 1.01 9.91 -18.10
C MET A 61 2.50 10.28 -18.10
N VAL A 62 3.27 9.85 -17.09
CA VAL A 62 4.70 10.20 -17.01
C VAL A 62 5.58 9.33 -17.92
N THR A 63 5.15 8.09 -18.23
CA THR A 63 5.98 7.12 -18.99
C THR A 63 5.73 7.14 -20.50
N GLN A 64 4.49 7.37 -20.95
CA GLN A 64 4.10 7.21 -22.35
C GLN A 64 4.65 8.31 -23.25
N ASP A 65 4.71 9.55 -22.76
CA ASP A 65 5.21 10.68 -23.53
C ASP A 65 6.65 11.01 -23.17
N THR A 66 7.55 10.93 -24.15
CA THR A 66 8.95 11.35 -24.01
C THR A 66 9.10 12.79 -23.55
N LYS A 67 8.11 13.63 -23.86
CA LYS A 67 8.00 15.03 -23.40
C LYS A 67 7.76 15.14 -21.90
N TYR A 68 7.06 14.19 -21.29
CA TYR A 68 6.69 14.22 -19.87
C TYR A 68 7.73 13.60 -18.94
N CYS A 69 8.65 12.81 -19.48
CA CYS A 69 9.75 12.20 -18.71
C CYS A 69 10.71 13.22 -18.05
N ARG A 70 10.74 14.47 -18.54
CA ARG A 70 11.60 15.55 -17.99
C ARG A 70 10.83 16.59 -17.17
N LEU A 71 9.53 16.40 -16.96
CA LEU A 71 8.73 17.36 -16.21
C LEU A 71 9.10 17.35 -14.73
N SER A 72 9.15 18.55 -14.18
CA SER A 72 9.23 18.76 -12.75
C SER A 72 7.95 18.26 -12.05
N LEU A 73 8.05 17.98 -10.74
CA LEU A 73 6.90 17.54 -9.96
C LEU A 73 5.72 18.54 -9.97
N LYS A 74 6.02 19.84 -10.12
CA LYS A 74 5.01 20.90 -10.21
C LYS A 74 4.24 20.82 -11.52
N GLU A 75 4.93 20.60 -12.64
CA GLU A 75 4.28 20.43 -13.94
C GLU A 75 3.42 19.16 -13.97
N ILE A 76 3.89 18.07 -13.37
CA ILE A 76 3.10 16.84 -13.22
C ILE A 76 1.84 17.10 -12.37
N GLN A 77 1.95 17.92 -11.32
CA GLN A 77 0.80 18.33 -10.51
C GLN A 77 -0.21 19.15 -11.32
N ASP A 78 0.25 20.10 -12.11
CA ASP A 78 -0.61 20.95 -12.92
C ASP A 78 -1.31 20.13 -14.02
N LEU A 79 -0.61 19.19 -14.65
CA LEU A 79 -1.19 18.23 -15.59
C LEU A 79 -2.24 17.34 -14.93
N TRP A 80 -1.91 16.74 -13.77
CA TRP A 80 -2.85 15.91 -13.02
C TRP A 80 -4.12 16.69 -12.65
N LYS A 81 -3.95 17.93 -12.19
CA LYS A 81 -5.06 18.82 -11.87
C LYS A 81 -5.90 19.12 -13.11
N LYS A 82 -5.28 19.32 -14.28
CA LYS A 82 -5.98 19.61 -15.54
C LYS A 82 -6.79 18.42 -16.04
N GLU A 83 -6.24 17.21 -15.98
CA GLU A 83 -6.89 16.01 -16.51
C GLU A 83 -7.94 15.43 -15.57
N LYS A 84 -7.64 15.38 -14.27
CA LYS A 84 -8.48 14.71 -13.26
C LYS A 84 -9.29 15.66 -12.40
N ASN A 85 -9.15 16.97 -12.61
CA ASN A 85 -9.76 18.03 -11.81
C ASN A 85 -9.57 17.85 -10.29
N GLN A 86 -8.47 17.21 -9.89
CA GLN A 86 -8.19 16.87 -8.50
C GLN A 86 -6.98 17.68 -8.02
N LYS A 87 -7.19 18.48 -6.97
CA LYS A 87 -6.11 19.22 -6.32
C LYS A 87 -5.36 18.30 -5.37
N VAL A 88 -4.14 17.93 -5.75
CA VAL A 88 -3.25 17.07 -4.98
C VAL A 88 -1.98 17.84 -4.62
N SER A 89 -1.35 17.55 -3.47
CA SER A 89 -0.08 18.19 -3.11
C SER A 89 1.09 17.61 -3.91
N ILE A 90 2.15 18.41 -4.10
CA ILE A 90 3.40 17.96 -4.75
C ILE A 90 3.98 16.74 -4.02
N SER A 91 4.00 16.77 -2.69
CA SER A 91 4.52 15.67 -1.87
C SER A 91 3.76 14.37 -2.11
N THR A 92 2.42 14.44 -2.22
CA THR A 92 1.59 13.26 -2.50
C THR A 92 1.91 12.68 -3.88
N ILE A 93 2.13 13.52 -4.90
CA ILE A 93 2.55 13.07 -6.23
C ILE A 93 3.93 12.42 -6.17
N CYS A 94 4.89 13.01 -5.46
CA CYS A 94 6.21 12.43 -5.28
C CYS A 94 6.14 11.03 -4.62
N HIS A 95 5.35 10.87 -3.56
CA HIS A 95 5.13 9.58 -2.91
C HIS A 95 4.44 8.58 -3.84
N ALA A 96 3.44 9.02 -4.61
CA ALA A 96 2.75 8.20 -5.61
C ALA A 96 3.73 7.69 -6.67
N LEU A 97 4.56 8.57 -7.23
CA LEU A 97 5.58 8.23 -8.22
C LEU A 97 6.63 7.24 -7.67
N LYS A 98 7.09 7.44 -6.42
CA LYS A 98 7.98 6.49 -5.74
C LYS A 98 7.34 5.11 -5.58
N LYS A 99 6.03 5.08 -5.31
CA LYS A 99 5.27 3.83 -5.16
C LYS A 99 5.07 3.11 -6.50
N CYS A 100 5.02 3.82 -7.62
CA CYS A 100 4.88 3.24 -8.96
C CYS A 100 6.14 2.48 -9.45
N GLY A 101 7.27 2.57 -8.75
CA GLY A 101 8.54 1.96 -9.15
C GLY A 101 9.33 2.82 -10.15
N PRO A 102 10.44 2.31 -10.71
CA PRO A 102 11.30 3.09 -11.58
C PRO A 102 10.56 3.52 -12.85
N ILE A 103 10.43 4.84 -13.00
CA ILE A 103 9.81 5.51 -14.15
C ILE A 103 10.88 5.59 -15.24
N VAL A 104 11.11 4.47 -15.94
CA VAL A 104 12.02 4.42 -17.08
C VAL A 104 11.18 4.41 -18.36
N PRO A 105 11.51 5.22 -19.38
CA PRO A 105 10.85 5.13 -20.68
C PRO A 105 11.06 3.73 -21.26
N ILE A 106 9.96 2.99 -21.45
CA ILE A 106 10.01 1.57 -21.80
C ILE A 106 10.40 1.38 -23.28
N HIS A 107 10.22 2.38 -24.16
CA HIS A 107 10.28 2.14 -25.61
C HIS A 107 10.98 3.15 -26.52
N SER A 108 11.57 4.26 -26.05
CA SER A 108 12.01 5.32 -26.99
C SER A 108 13.30 6.05 -26.67
N THR A 109 14.04 5.65 -25.65
CA THR A 109 15.39 6.18 -25.40
C THR A 109 16.42 5.08 -25.59
N ILE A 110 17.53 5.41 -26.26
CA ILE A 110 18.71 4.54 -26.43
C ILE A 110 19.12 3.90 -25.10
N ASN A 111 18.92 4.63 -23.98
CA ASN A 111 19.18 4.13 -22.64
C ASN A 111 18.11 3.14 -22.13
N GLY A 112 16.83 3.32 -22.46
CA GLY A 112 15.73 2.44 -22.01
C GLY A 112 15.81 1.04 -22.60
N GLU A 113 16.25 0.90 -23.85
CA GLU A 113 16.56 -0.39 -24.46
C GLU A 113 17.75 -1.09 -23.78
N VAL A 114 18.79 -0.32 -23.45
CA VAL A 114 19.96 -0.83 -22.72
C VAL A 114 19.59 -1.27 -21.30
N TYR A 115 18.78 -0.48 -20.58
CA TYR A 115 18.29 -0.83 -19.25
C TYR A 115 17.35 -2.05 -19.26
N THR A 116 16.43 -2.15 -20.23
CA THR A 116 15.54 -3.32 -20.35
C THR A 116 16.31 -4.59 -20.72
N LYS A 117 17.33 -4.49 -21.60
CA LYS A 117 18.26 -5.60 -21.90
C LYS A 117 19.06 -6.00 -20.64
N LEU A 118 19.54 -5.04 -19.85
CA LEU A 118 20.30 -5.28 -18.61
C LEU A 118 19.45 -5.99 -17.55
N ILE A 119 18.22 -5.51 -17.31
CA ILE A 119 17.28 -6.09 -16.34
C ILE A 119 16.89 -7.51 -16.75
N ARG A 120 16.60 -7.77 -18.03
CA ARG A 120 16.29 -9.12 -18.52
C ARG A 120 17.47 -10.08 -18.36
N ARG A 121 18.72 -9.62 -18.58
CA ARG A 121 19.93 -10.44 -18.39
C ARG A 121 20.11 -10.87 -16.94
N HIS A 122 19.96 -9.94 -15.99
CA HIS A 122 20.14 -10.23 -14.57
C HIS A 122 18.96 -11.01 -13.96
N ALA A 123 17.74 -10.80 -14.45
CA ALA A 123 16.58 -11.59 -14.02
C ALA A 123 16.69 -13.07 -14.43
N ILE A 124 17.24 -13.36 -15.62
CA ILE A 124 17.50 -14.73 -16.08
C ILE A 124 18.64 -15.37 -15.29
N SER A 125 19.68 -14.60 -14.92
CA SER A 125 20.80 -15.09 -14.10
C SER A 125 20.44 -15.42 -12.65
N ALA A 126 19.26 -15.02 -12.17
CA ALA A 126 18.78 -15.31 -10.80
C ALA A 126 17.84 -16.52 -10.73
N ILE A 127 17.54 -17.16 -11.87
CA ILE A 127 16.59 -18.30 -11.99
C ILE A 127 17.33 -19.61 -12.31
N CYS A 128 18.65 -19.59 -12.52
CA CYS A 128 19.49 -20.80 -12.57
C CYS A 128 20.33 -20.89 -11.29
#